data_AF-A0AAD4MA12-F1
#
_entry.id   AF-A0AAD4MA12-F1
#
_cell.length_a   1.000
_cell.length_b   1.000
_cell.length_c   1.000
_cell.angle_alpha   90.00
_cell.angle_beta   90.00
_cell.angle_gamma   90.00
#
_symmetry.space_group_name_H-M   'P 1'
#
loop_
_entity.id
_entity.type
_entity.pdbx_description
1 polymer ?
#
loop_
_entity_poly.entity_id
_entity_poly.type
_entity_poly.pdbx_seq_one_letter_code
_entity_poly.pdbx_strand_id
1 'polypeptide(L)'
;MTYRALELLNLPPGKSAFLLDVGCGSGLSGEILDEEGYVWAGVDIAPSMLEVALEREVEGDLFLQDIGQGFGFRPGSFDGVISISVLQWLLNAETSHPTSSPPHRLTRFFTTLHSALRNPSRAVLQFYPTSDDQVQLITSIAQKAGFGGGVVVDYPNSKKARKVFLCLFVGDGGVAQVPKGLDGDGKESESAKAKFEKRRQRESRRERSGKQKAVKGGRDWILRKKELYRRRGKEEVPRDSKYTGRKRRRSS
;
A
#
# COMPACT_ATOMS: atom_id res chain seq x y z
N MET A 1 -7.48 -0.35 6.53
CA MET A 1 -6.48 -1.45 6.38
C MET A 1 -5.08 -0.91 6.11
N THR A 2 -4.93 0.02 5.18
CA THR A 2 -3.64 0.63 4.79
C THR A 2 -2.86 1.23 5.96
N TYR A 3 -3.52 1.97 6.87
CA TYR A 3 -2.85 2.49 8.06
C TYR A 3 -2.18 1.41 8.91
N ARG A 4 -2.81 0.24 9.04
CA ARG A 4 -2.23 -0.89 9.78
C ARG A 4 -1.04 -1.48 9.02
N ALA A 5 -1.11 -1.56 7.70
CA ALA A 5 0.02 -1.99 6.89
C ALA A 5 1.23 -1.03 7.02
N LEU A 6 0.99 0.28 6.99
CA LEU A 6 2.03 1.30 7.20
C LEU A 6 2.67 1.25 8.60
N GLU A 7 1.88 0.93 9.63
CA GLU A 7 2.40 0.71 10.98
C GLU A 7 3.32 -0.52 11.03
N LEU A 8 2.88 -1.65 10.46
CA LEU A 8 3.68 -2.89 10.39
C LEU A 8 4.95 -2.73 9.54
N LEU A 9 4.89 -1.86 8.53
CA LEU A 9 6.03 -1.49 7.69
C LEU A 9 7.13 -0.78 8.50
N ASN A 10 6.75 -0.13 9.61
CA ASN A 10 7.66 0.45 10.60
C ASN A 10 8.77 1.32 10.01
N LEU A 11 8.42 2.18 9.04
CA LEU A 11 9.39 3.07 8.40
C LEU A 11 9.91 4.13 9.39
N PRO A 12 11.20 4.51 9.29
CA PRO A 12 11.77 5.52 10.17
C PRO A 12 11.02 6.85 10.06
N PRO A 13 10.63 7.46 11.20
CA PRO A 13 9.93 8.73 11.17
C PRO A 13 10.81 9.81 10.54
N GLY A 14 10.18 10.62 9.68
CA GLY A 14 10.81 11.81 9.13
C GLY A 14 11.77 11.61 7.96
N LYS A 15 11.96 10.37 7.49
CA LYS A 15 12.59 10.08 6.19
C LYS A 15 11.53 10.00 5.10
N SER A 16 11.86 10.53 3.91
CA SER A 16 11.07 10.25 2.71
C SER A 16 11.32 8.79 2.29
N ALA A 17 10.27 8.09 1.90
CA ALA A 17 10.34 6.69 1.48
C ALA A 17 9.57 6.53 0.17
N PHE A 18 10.13 5.72 -0.74
CA PHE A 18 9.49 5.35 -1.99
C PHE A 18 8.86 3.95 -1.87
N LEU A 19 7.53 3.90 -1.98
CA LEU A 19 6.75 2.68 -1.72
C LEU A 19 6.18 2.08 -3.00
N LEU A 20 6.02 0.76 -3.01
CA LEU A 20 5.25 0.05 -4.02
C LEU A 20 3.90 -0.38 -3.41
N ASP A 21 2.80 0.01 -4.04
CA ASP A 21 1.45 -0.45 -3.73
C ASP A 21 1.03 -1.54 -4.72
N VAL A 22 1.06 -2.79 -4.26
CA VAL A 22 0.81 -3.98 -5.09
C VAL A 22 -0.67 -4.30 -5.11
N GLY A 23 -1.28 -4.25 -6.30
CA GLY A 23 -2.72 -4.31 -6.53
C GLY A 23 -3.40 -3.06 -5.99
N CYS A 24 -2.96 -1.90 -6.48
CA CYS A 24 -3.40 -0.59 -6.00
C CYS A 24 -4.87 -0.28 -6.33
N GLY A 25 -5.48 -1.04 -7.24
CA GLY A 25 -6.87 -0.91 -7.66
C GLY A 25 -7.21 0.52 -8.05
N SER A 26 -8.29 1.03 -7.44
CA SER A 26 -8.80 2.39 -7.63
C SER A 26 -8.03 3.44 -6.84
N GLY A 27 -6.87 3.10 -6.28
CA GLY A 27 -5.98 4.04 -5.59
C GLY A 27 -6.40 4.38 -4.17
N LEU A 28 -7.32 3.64 -3.53
CA LEU A 28 -7.75 3.91 -2.15
C LEU A 28 -6.61 3.79 -1.12
N SER A 29 -5.72 2.81 -1.30
CA SER A 29 -4.49 2.69 -0.52
C SER A 29 -3.51 3.82 -0.86
N GLY A 30 -3.37 4.12 -2.15
CA GLY A 30 -2.58 5.24 -2.66
C GLY A 30 -2.95 6.62 -2.10
N GLU A 31 -4.25 6.93 -1.96
CA GLU A 31 -4.71 8.18 -1.34
C GLU A 31 -4.21 8.30 0.12
N ILE A 32 -4.15 7.18 0.85
CA ILE A 32 -3.59 7.16 2.21
C ILE A 32 -2.07 7.36 2.17
N LEU A 33 -1.37 6.81 1.16
CA LEU A 33 0.05 7.07 0.95
C LEU A 33 0.32 8.56 0.67
N ASP A 34 -0.51 9.18 -0.17
CA ASP A 34 -0.46 10.62 -0.45
C ASP A 34 -0.67 11.45 0.83
N GLU A 35 -1.68 11.11 1.63
CA GLU A 35 -1.98 11.80 2.90
C GLU A 35 -0.88 11.64 3.97
N GLU A 36 -0.17 10.51 3.94
CA GLU A 36 0.99 10.27 4.79
C GLU A 36 2.29 10.82 4.20
N GLY A 37 2.24 11.38 2.99
CA GLY A 37 3.35 12.08 2.34
C GLY A 37 4.41 11.17 1.73
N TYR A 38 4.06 9.91 1.45
CA TYR A 38 4.94 8.98 0.76
C TYR A 38 4.92 9.23 -0.75
N VAL A 39 6.06 8.97 -1.39
CA VAL A 39 6.12 8.83 -2.85
C VAL A 39 5.87 7.37 -3.15
N TRP A 40 5.08 7.04 -4.17
CA TRP A 40 4.75 5.65 -4.44
C TRP A 40 4.45 5.39 -5.91
N ALA A 41 4.62 4.12 -6.28
CA ALA A 41 4.14 3.55 -7.53
C ALA A 41 3.10 2.47 -7.22
N GLY A 42 2.06 2.39 -8.04
CA GLY A 42 0.99 1.40 -7.95
C GLY A 42 0.99 0.47 -9.15
N VAL A 43 0.76 -0.81 -8.91
CA VAL A 43 0.57 -1.81 -9.97
C VAL A 43 -0.80 -2.45 -9.80
N ASP A 44 -1.55 -2.64 -10.88
CA ASP A 44 -2.79 -3.41 -10.87
C ASP A 44 -3.01 -4.11 -12.21
N ILE A 45 -3.72 -5.23 -12.22
CA ILE A 45 -4.03 -5.99 -13.43
C ILE A 45 -5.29 -5.47 -14.13
N ALA A 46 -6.16 -4.75 -13.43
CA ALA A 46 -7.47 -4.32 -13.92
C ALA A 46 -7.40 -2.89 -14.51
N PRO A 47 -7.49 -2.72 -15.84
CA PRO A 47 -7.43 -1.38 -16.46
C PRO A 47 -8.52 -0.44 -15.96
N SER A 48 -9.75 -0.95 -15.76
CA SER A 48 -10.88 -0.17 -15.26
C SER A 48 -10.65 0.35 -13.84
N MET A 49 -9.92 -0.39 -13.00
CA MET A 49 -9.59 0.09 -11.65
C MET A 49 -8.55 1.21 -11.70
N LEU A 50 -7.56 1.10 -12.58
CA LEU A 50 -6.56 2.14 -12.80
C LEU A 50 -7.19 3.42 -13.38
N GLU A 51 -8.20 3.30 -14.25
CA GLU A 51 -8.98 4.43 -14.75
C GLU A 51 -9.66 5.19 -13.60
N VAL A 52 -10.32 4.48 -12.68
CA VAL A 52 -10.90 5.08 -11.47
C VAL A 52 -9.83 5.75 -10.60
N ALA A 53 -8.62 5.17 -10.49
CA ALA A 53 -7.52 5.79 -9.76
C ALA A 53 -7.03 7.10 -10.43
N LEU A 54 -7.03 7.16 -11.77
CA LEU A 54 -6.72 8.37 -12.52
C LEU A 54 -7.78 9.45 -12.31
N GLU A 55 -9.07 9.09 -12.32
CA GLU A 55 -10.20 9.99 -12.04
C GLU A 55 -10.14 10.56 -10.61
N ARG A 56 -9.63 9.79 -9.66
CA ARG A 56 -9.37 10.23 -8.28
C ARG A 56 -8.16 11.15 -8.16
N GLU A 57 -7.38 11.28 -9.22
CA GLU A 57 -6.21 12.13 -9.31
C GLU A 57 -5.18 11.83 -8.23
N VAL A 58 -4.97 10.55 -7.94
CA VAL A 58 -3.91 10.08 -7.04
C VAL A 58 -2.54 10.58 -7.49
N GLU A 59 -1.60 10.79 -6.57
CA GLU A 59 -0.28 11.34 -6.91
C GLU A 59 0.72 10.28 -7.39
N GLY A 60 0.54 9.01 -7.01
CA GLY A 60 1.40 7.92 -7.44
C GLY A 60 1.35 7.63 -8.94
N ASP A 61 2.42 7.04 -9.44
CA ASP A 61 2.49 6.51 -10.81
C ASP A 61 1.79 5.16 -10.88
N LEU A 62 0.98 4.94 -11.91
CA LEU A 62 0.13 3.75 -12.05
C LEU A 62 0.58 2.90 -13.22
N PHE A 63 0.70 1.59 -13.00
CA PHE A 63 1.16 0.64 -14.00
C PHE A 63 0.16 -0.52 -14.15
N LEU A 64 -0.24 -0.78 -15.40
CA LEU A 64 -1.01 -1.98 -15.75
C LEU A 64 -0.06 -3.19 -15.75
N GLN A 65 -0.19 -4.09 -14.78
CA GLN A 65 0.75 -5.17 -14.57
C GLN A 65 0.10 -6.39 -13.89
N ASP A 66 0.33 -7.58 -14.44
CA ASP A 66 0.09 -8.85 -13.72
C ASP A 66 1.27 -9.15 -12.81
N ILE A 67 1.01 -9.12 -11.50
CA ILE A 67 2.03 -9.35 -10.46
C ILE A 67 2.52 -10.82 -10.45
N GLY A 68 1.73 -11.75 -11.00
CA GLY A 68 2.12 -13.16 -11.14
C GLY A 68 3.21 -13.40 -12.20
N GLN A 69 3.42 -12.43 -13.10
CA GLN A 69 4.54 -12.42 -14.05
C GLN A 69 5.82 -11.80 -13.45
N GLY A 70 5.70 -11.24 -12.24
CA GLY A 70 6.77 -10.55 -11.54
C GLY A 70 6.95 -9.10 -11.97
N PHE A 71 8.00 -8.47 -11.45
CA PHE A 71 8.28 -7.06 -11.63
C PHE A 71 9.48 -6.78 -12.52
N GLY A 72 9.40 -5.69 -13.29
CA GLY A 72 10.50 -5.13 -14.10
C GLY A 72 11.25 -3.98 -13.43
N PHE A 73 11.13 -3.81 -12.11
CA PHE A 73 11.82 -2.74 -11.40
C PHE A 73 13.31 -3.05 -11.20
N ARG A 74 14.13 -2.00 -11.12
CA ARG A 74 15.56 -2.15 -10.80
C ARG A 74 15.72 -2.71 -9.37
N PRO A 75 16.77 -3.50 -9.10
CA PRO A 75 17.01 -3.98 -7.74
C PRO A 75 17.16 -2.83 -6.73
N GLY A 76 16.59 -2.99 -5.53
CA GLY A 76 16.68 -1.96 -4.47
C GLY A 76 15.95 -0.64 -4.78
N SER A 77 14.90 -0.67 -5.60
CA SER A 77 14.11 0.52 -5.95
C SER A 77 13.28 1.04 -4.78
N PHE A 78 12.62 0.15 -4.02
CA PHE A 78 11.61 0.55 -3.03
C PHE A 78 12.11 0.41 -1.59
N ASP A 79 11.76 1.38 -0.76
CA ASP A 79 12.01 1.40 0.68
C ASP A 79 11.02 0.51 1.45
N GLY A 80 9.88 0.20 0.83
CA GLY A 80 8.89 -0.71 1.40
C GLY A 80 7.77 -1.02 0.42
N VAL A 81 7.02 -2.09 0.72
CA VAL A 81 5.88 -2.53 -0.09
C VAL A 81 4.65 -2.65 0.79
N ILE A 82 3.51 -2.21 0.27
CA ILE A 82 2.20 -2.57 0.81
C ILE A 82 1.38 -3.30 -0.25
N SER A 83 0.48 -4.16 0.20
CA SER A 83 -0.53 -4.78 -0.64
C SER A 83 -1.78 -5.03 0.18
N ILE A 84 -2.95 -4.59 -0.29
CA ILE A 84 -4.19 -4.67 0.49
C ILE A 84 -5.22 -5.50 -0.27
N SER A 85 -5.48 -6.72 0.22
CA SER A 85 -6.50 -7.63 -0.32
C SER A 85 -6.20 -8.11 -1.76
N VAL A 86 -4.95 -8.48 -2.05
CA VAL A 86 -4.54 -8.85 -3.43
C VAL A 86 -3.93 -10.26 -3.51
N LEU A 87 -3.09 -10.65 -2.57
CA LEU A 87 -2.25 -11.85 -2.69
C LEU A 87 -3.05 -13.15 -2.95
N GLN A 88 -4.28 -13.24 -2.45
CA GLN A 88 -5.15 -14.41 -2.67
C GLN A 88 -5.48 -14.65 -4.15
N TRP A 89 -5.40 -13.64 -5.02
CA TRP A 89 -5.65 -13.81 -6.45
C TRP A 89 -4.55 -14.60 -7.16
N LEU A 90 -3.33 -14.65 -6.61
CA LEU A 90 -2.25 -15.50 -7.13
C LEU A 90 -2.48 -17.00 -6.86
N LEU A 91 -3.46 -17.32 -6.02
CA LEU A 91 -3.89 -18.69 -5.78
C LEU A 91 -4.96 -19.17 -6.76
N ASN A 92 -5.50 -18.27 -7.58
CA ASN A 92 -6.45 -18.64 -8.62
C ASN A 92 -5.71 -19.15 -9.86
N ALA A 93 -5.96 -20.40 -10.24
CA ALA A 93 -5.45 -21.00 -11.47
C ALA A 93 -6.54 -20.89 -12.55
N GLU A 94 -6.46 -19.87 -13.40
CA GLU A 94 -7.43 -19.69 -14.49
C GLU A 94 -7.22 -20.67 -15.64
N THR A 95 -6.01 -21.23 -15.77
CA THR A 95 -5.68 -22.20 -16.82
C THR A 95 -4.83 -23.34 -16.26
N SER A 96 -4.86 -24.48 -16.97
CA SER A 96 -4.02 -25.65 -16.66
C SER A 96 -2.56 -25.49 -17.10
N HIS A 97 -2.17 -24.34 -17.65
CA HIS A 97 -0.80 -24.12 -18.11
C HIS A 97 0.18 -24.09 -16.91
N PRO A 98 1.36 -24.74 -16.97
CA PRO A 98 2.27 -24.83 -15.83
C PRO A 98 2.70 -23.48 -15.24
N THR A 99 2.87 -22.46 -16.09
CA THR A 99 3.24 -21.09 -15.65
C THR A 99 2.08 -20.33 -15.01
N SER A 100 0.85 -20.82 -15.15
CA SER A 100 -0.33 -20.28 -14.47
C SER A 100 -0.57 -20.93 -13.11
N SER A 101 0.20 -21.96 -12.74
CA SER A 101 0.07 -22.62 -11.45
C SER A 101 0.39 -21.66 -10.29
N PRO A 102 -0.37 -21.72 -9.17
CA PRO A 102 -0.12 -20.85 -8.02
C PRO A 102 1.32 -20.88 -7.49
N PRO A 103 1.98 -22.05 -7.35
CA PRO A 103 3.37 -22.07 -6.89
C PRO A 103 4.32 -21.32 -7.84
N HIS A 104 4.13 -21.45 -9.15
CA HIS A 104 4.95 -20.75 -10.14
C HIS A 104 4.76 -19.23 -10.05
N ARG A 105 3.50 -18.77 -10.08
CA ARG A 105 3.16 -17.34 -10.00
C ARG A 105 3.64 -16.70 -8.69
N LEU A 106 3.44 -17.39 -7.55
CA LEU A 106 3.96 -16.94 -6.26
C LEU A 106 5.48 -16.88 -6.24
N THR A 107 6.16 -17.88 -6.82
CA THR A 107 7.64 -17.89 -6.90
C THR A 107 8.13 -16.70 -7.70
N ARG A 108 7.52 -16.44 -8.87
CA ARG A 108 7.88 -15.31 -9.72
C ARG A 108 7.60 -13.97 -9.04
N PHE A 109 6.45 -13.84 -8.40
CA PHE A 109 6.08 -12.66 -7.61
C PHE A 109 7.10 -12.37 -6.51
N PHE A 110 7.35 -13.33 -5.61
CA PHE A 110 8.21 -13.07 -4.45
C PHE A 110 9.69 -12.89 -4.82
N THR A 111 10.22 -13.63 -5.80
CA THR A 111 11.62 -13.46 -6.23
C THR A 111 11.88 -12.07 -6.82
N THR A 112 10.97 -11.58 -7.67
CA THR A 112 11.10 -10.24 -8.24
C THR A 112 10.77 -9.14 -7.23
N LEU A 113 9.82 -9.37 -6.31
CA LEU A 113 9.53 -8.45 -5.21
C LEU A 113 10.74 -8.28 -4.29
N HIS A 114 11.38 -9.39 -3.92
CA HIS A 114 12.58 -9.40 -3.08
C HIS A 114 13.69 -8.59 -3.74
N SER A 115 13.92 -8.78 -5.05
CA SER A 115 14.90 -8.01 -5.81
C SER A 115 14.58 -6.50 -5.81
N ALA A 116 13.31 -6.12 -5.98
CA ALA A 116 12.90 -4.73 -6.09
C ALA A 116 13.01 -3.95 -4.75
N LEU A 117 13.07 -4.65 -3.63
CA LEU A 117 13.16 -4.07 -2.29
C LEU A 117 14.60 -3.73 -1.88
N ARG A 118 14.78 -2.62 -1.16
CA ARG A 118 16.07 -2.25 -0.56
C ARG A 118 16.44 -3.21 0.58
N ASN A 119 17.73 -3.25 0.91
CA ASN A 119 18.23 -3.95 2.07
C ASN A 119 18.76 -2.90 3.08
N PRO A 120 18.23 -2.81 4.31
CA PRO A 120 17.06 -3.55 4.83
C PRO A 120 15.73 -2.88 4.42
N SER A 121 14.67 -3.68 4.30
CA SER A 121 13.30 -3.17 4.09
C SER A 121 12.24 -4.19 4.48
N ARG A 122 10.96 -3.79 4.38
CA ARG A 122 9.80 -4.61 4.73
C ARG A 122 8.75 -4.61 3.63
N ALA A 123 8.02 -5.71 3.52
CA ALA A 123 6.80 -5.79 2.73
C ALA A 123 5.64 -6.26 3.60
N VAL A 124 4.51 -5.55 3.55
CA VAL A 124 3.31 -5.90 4.32
C VAL A 124 2.16 -6.16 3.37
N LEU A 125 1.78 -7.43 3.25
CA LEU A 125 0.76 -7.89 2.33
C LEU A 125 -0.43 -8.42 3.11
N GLN A 126 -1.53 -7.68 3.09
CA GLN A 126 -2.79 -8.17 3.62
C GLN A 126 -3.53 -8.99 2.58
N PHE A 127 -4.09 -10.13 3.00
CA PHE A 127 -4.84 -11.02 2.14
C PHE A 127 -5.93 -11.78 2.90
N TYR A 128 -6.74 -12.54 2.16
CA TYR A 128 -7.81 -13.38 2.69
C TYR A 128 -7.54 -14.84 2.34
N PRO A 129 -6.81 -15.59 3.18
CA PRO A 129 -6.64 -17.02 2.98
C PRO A 129 -7.96 -17.77 3.18
N THR A 130 -8.20 -18.81 2.39
CA THR A 130 -9.34 -19.72 2.58
C THR A 130 -8.98 -20.94 3.41
N SER A 131 -7.70 -21.28 3.53
CA SER A 131 -7.19 -22.39 4.36
C SER A 131 -5.80 -22.09 4.92
N ASP A 132 -5.40 -22.81 5.97
CA ASP A 132 -4.06 -22.71 6.55
C ASP A 132 -2.98 -23.23 5.58
N ASP A 133 -3.31 -24.20 4.73
CA ASP A 133 -2.41 -24.69 3.67
C ASP A 133 -2.01 -23.57 2.69
N GLN A 134 -2.93 -22.66 2.35
CA GLN A 134 -2.62 -21.50 1.52
C GLN A 134 -1.65 -20.56 2.22
N VAL A 135 -1.83 -20.35 3.53
CA VAL A 135 -0.92 -19.51 4.33
C VAL A 135 0.46 -20.14 4.37
N GLN A 136 0.56 -21.46 4.59
CA GLN A 136 1.81 -22.19 4.58
C GLN A 136 2.50 -22.15 3.21
N LEU A 137 1.75 -22.37 2.13
CA LEU A 137 2.27 -22.30 0.76
C LEU A 137 2.88 -20.93 0.47
N ILE A 138 2.11 -19.85 0.69
CA ILE A 138 2.57 -18.46 0.49
C ILE A 138 3.83 -18.18 1.32
N THR A 139 3.81 -18.52 2.61
CA THR A 139 4.91 -18.23 3.53
C THR A 139 6.17 -18.99 3.13
N SER A 140 6.04 -20.27 2.77
CA SER A 140 7.17 -21.10 2.35
C SER A 140 7.82 -20.60 1.06
N ILE A 141 7.03 -20.11 0.11
CA ILE A 141 7.56 -19.56 -1.15
C ILE A 141 8.23 -18.20 -0.90
N ALA A 142 7.66 -17.34 -0.05
CA ALA A 142 8.29 -16.09 0.34
C ALA A 142 9.65 -16.35 1.03
N GLN A 143 9.73 -17.32 1.93
CA GLN A 143 10.97 -17.73 2.58
C GLN A 143 12.00 -18.26 1.58
N LYS A 144 11.58 -19.11 0.64
CA LYS A 144 12.45 -19.60 -0.46
C LYS A 144 12.97 -18.47 -1.35
N ALA A 145 12.22 -17.39 -1.51
CA ALA A 145 12.65 -16.20 -2.25
C ALA A 145 13.65 -15.32 -1.49
N GLY A 146 13.95 -15.62 -0.21
CA GLY A 146 14.92 -14.92 0.61
C GLY A 146 14.32 -14.03 1.70
N PHE A 147 12.98 -13.97 1.82
CA PHE A 147 12.34 -13.17 2.87
C PHE A 147 12.44 -13.84 4.24
N GLY A 148 12.75 -13.03 5.26
CA GLY A 148 12.42 -13.34 6.64
C GLY A 148 11.00 -12.90 7.00
N GLY A 149 10.62 -13.03 8.28
CA GLY A 149 9.34 -12.55 8.81
C GLY A 149 8.29 -13.65 8.96
N GLY A 150 7.02 -13.29 8.85
CA GLY A 150 5.91 -14.20 9.12
C GLY A 150 4.53 -13.56 9.09
N VAL A 151 3.55 -14.27 9.63
CA VAL A 151 2.13 -13.90 9.55
C VAL A 151 1.67 -13.23 10.83
N VAL A 152 1.02 -12.08 10.69
CA VAL A 152 0.36 -11.33 11.76
C VAL A 152 -1.15 -11.44 11.58
N VAL A 153 -1.85 -11.88 12.62
CA VAL A 153 -3.31 -11.99 12.62
C VAL A 153 -3.88 -11.01 13.62
N ASP A 154 -4.54 -9.96 13.12
CA ASP A 154 -5.33 -9.06 13.96
C ASP A 154 -6.72 -9.68 14.19
N TYR A 155 -7.21 -9.57 15.41
CA TYR A 155 -8.49 -10.09 15.91
C TYR A 155 -8.69 -11.60 15.63
N PRO A 156 -7.75 -12.47 16.08
CA PRO A 156 -7.75 -13.89 15.72
C PRO A 156 -9.04 -14.63 16.14
N ASN A 157 -9.69 -14.18 17.23
CA ASN A 157 -10.89 -14.81 17.78
C ASN A 157 -12.20 -14.39 17.08
N SER A 158 -12.16 -13.44 16.13
CA SER A 158 -13.36 -12.92 15.46
C SER A 158 -13.42 -13.32 13.99
N LYS A 159 -14.37 -14.16 13.58
CA LYS A 159 -14.55 -14.53 12.16
C LYS A 159 -14.79 -13.31 11.24
N LYS A 160 -15.46 -12.26 11.74
CA LYS A 160 -15.81 -11.07 10.96
C LYS A 160 -14.67 -10.04 10.92
N ALA A 161 -13.97 -9.85 12.03
CA ALA A 161 -12.95 -8.82 12.16
C ALA A 161 -11.54 -9.33 11.87
N ARG A 162 -11.32 -10.66 11.81
CA ARG A 162 -10.01 -11.26 11.51
C ARG A 162 -9.39 -10.64 10.26
N LYS A 163 -8.14 -10.20 10.40
CA LYS A 163 -7.30 -9.71 9.29
C LYS A 163 -5.95 -10.39 9.34
N VAL A 164 -5.49 -10.87 8.20
CA VAL A 164 -4.23 -11.61 8.07
C VAL A 164 -3.25 -10.78 7.24
N PHE A 165 -2.09 -10.48 7.81
CA PHE A 165 -1.01 -9.74 7.16
C PHE A 165 0.24 -10.62 7.08
N LEU A 166 0.79 -10.79 5.89
CA LEU A 166 2.12 -11.33 5.70
C LEU A 166 3.13 -10.19 5.84
N CYS A 167 3.94 -10.24 6.89
CA CYS A 167 4.99 -9.27 7.18
C CYS A 167 6.34 -9.87 6.83
N LEU A 168 6.93 -9.42 5.73
CA LEU A 168 8.19 -9.92 5.20
C LEU A 168 9.32 -8.93 5.42
N PHE A 169 10.53 -9.45 5.63
CA PHE A 169 11.74 -8.66 5.87
C PHE A 169 12.83 -9.02 4.86
N VAL A 170 13.53 -8.00 4.35
CA VAL A 170 14.74 -8.16 3.53
C VAL A 170 15.94 -7.71 4.36
N GLY A 171 16.95 -8.57 4.49
CA GLY A 171 18.28 -8.20 4.96
C GLY A 171 18.45 -7.88 6.46
N ASP A 172 17.44 -8.10 7.29
CA ASP A 172 17.48 -7.78 8.73
C ASP A 172 18.20 -8.82 9.61
N GLY A 173 19.16 -9.58 9.03
CA GLY A 173 20.03 -10.51 9.76
C GLY A 173 19.33 -11.59 10.61
N GLY A 174 18.04 -11.86 10.41
CA GLY A 174 17.25 -12.79 11.21
C GLY A 174 16.83 -12.28 12.59
N VAL A 175 17.04 -11.00 12.93
CA VAL A 175 16.76 -10.46 14.27
C VAL A 175 15.40 -9.74 14.37
N ALA A 176 14.78 -9.37 13.25
CA ALA A 176 13.46 -8.74 13.27
C ALA A 176 12.36 -9.73 13.68
N GLN A 177 11.81 -9.52 14.88
CA GLN A 177 10.64 -10.24 15.34
C GLN A 177 9.40 -9.82 14.55
N VAL A 178 8.58 -10.82 14.21
CA VAL A 178 7.27 -10.59 13.60
C VAL A 178 6.38 -9.83 14.60
N PRO A 179 5.75 -8.71 14.20
CA PRO A 179 4.91 -7.93 15.11
C PRO A 179 3.76 -8.74 15.69
N LYS A 180 3.36 -8.43 16.93
CA LYS A 180 2.18 -9.05 17.53
C LYS A 180 0.90 -8.54 16.86
N GLY A 181 -0.04 -9.45 16.64
CA GLY A 181 -1.40 -9.13 16.20
C GLY A 181 -2.19 -8.38 17.27
N LEU A 182 -3.23 -7.66 16.83
CA LEU A 182 -4.15 -6.98 17.72
C LEU A 182 -5.16 -7.95 18.35
N ASP A 183 -5.41 -7.84 19.66
CA ASP A 183 -6.40 -8.61 20.41
C ASP A 183 -7.67 -7.78 20.67
N GLY A 184 -8.85 -8.41 20.76
CA GLY A 184 -10.12 -7.75 21.18
C GLY A 184 -11.40 -8.26 20.52
N ASP A 185 -12.56 -7.96 21.15
CA ASP A 185 -13.90 -8.20 20.61
C ASP A 185 -14.12 -7.30 19.40
N GLY A 186 -13.94 -7.84 18.18
CA GLY A 186 -14.16 -7.15 16.91
C GLY A 186 -15.62 -6.75 16.61
N LYS A 187 -16.33 -6.21 17.61
CA LYS A 187 -17.69 -5.66 17.52
C LYS A 187 -17.64 -4.35 16.75
N GLU A 188 -17.50 -4.44 15.44
CA GLU A 188 -17.49 -3.28 14.55
C GLU A 188 -18.71 -3.30 13.63
N SER A 189 -19.65 -2.40 13.92
CA SER A 189 -20.65 -1.89 12.96
C SER A 189 -19.90 -1.20 11.80
N GLU A 190 -20.47 -1.17 10.59
CA GLU A 190 -19.86 -0.41 9.48
C GLU A 190 -19.66 1.08 9.81
N SER A 191 -20.51 1.65 10.67
CA SER A 191 -20.32 3.00 11.20
C SER A 191 -19.07 3.13 12.10
N ALA A 192 -18.63 2.02 12.71
CA ALA A 192 -17.46 1.94 13.56
C ALA A 192 -16.16 1.78 12.76
N LYS A 193 -16.15 1.11 11.59
CA LYS A 193 -14.99 1.05 10.68
C LYS A 193 -14.51 2.45 10.32
N ALA A 194 -15.43 3.31 9.88
CA ALA A 194 -15.13 4.70 9.57
C ALA A 194 -14.73 5.52 10.81
N LYS A 195 -15.26 5.20 12.00
CA LYS A 195 -14.92 5.90 13.26
C LYS A 195 -13.57 5.47 13.83
N PHE A 196 -13.19 4.19 13.72
CA PHE A 196 -11.91 3.67 14.22
C PHE A 196 -10.76 4.07 13.29
N GLU A 197 -10.99 4.05 11.97
CA GLU A 197 -10.05 4.62 11.00
C GLU A 197 -9.93 6.14 11.19
N LYS A 198 -11.02 6.87 11.45
CA LYS A 198 -10.98 8.30 11.84
C LYS A 198 -10.34 8.55 13.21
N ARG A 199 -10.49 7.66 14.19
CA ARG A 199 -9.89 7.77 15.53
C ARG A 199 -8.39 7.50 15.48
N ARG A 200 -7.96 6.47 14.75
CA ARG A 200 -6.55 6.15 14.48
C ARG A 200 -5.90 7.23 13.59
N GLN A 201 -6.65 7.82 12.66
CA GLN A 201 -6.25 9.06 11.98
C GLN A 201 -6.03 10.21 12.98
N ARG A 202 -6.90 10.39 13.98
CA ARG A 202 -6.74 11.45 15.00
C ARG A 202 -5.56 11.20 15.95
N GLU A 203 -5.34 9.95 16.35
CA GLU A 203 -4.23 9.55 17.24
C GLU A 203 -2.87 9.65 16.51
N SER A 204 -2.75 9.12 15.29
CA SER A 204 -1.54 9.28 14.45
C SER A 204 -1.26 10.75 14.06
N ARG A 205 -2.31 11.56 13.83
CA ARG A 205 -2.17 13.02 13.61
C ARG A 205 -1.67 13.75 14.86
N ARG A 206 -2.01 13.29 16.06
CA ARG A 206 -1.57 13.90 17.33
C ARG A 206 -0.10 13.59 17.63
N GLU A 207 0.31 12.34 17.42
CA GLU A 207 1.68 11.89 17.68
C GLU A 207 2.72 12.47 16.71
N ARG A 208 2.32 12.86 15.49
CA ARG A 208 3.22 13.40 14.44
C ARG A 208 3.05 14.90 14.18
N SER A 209 2.38 15.63 15.07
CA SER A 209 1.98 17.04 14.91
C SER A 209 3.12 18.07 14.81
N GLY A 210 4.39 17.65 14.88
CA GLY A 210 5.56 18.52 14.71
C GLY A 210 5.88 18.93 13.26
N LYS A 211 5.24 18.34 12.23
CA LYS A 211 5.46 18.70 10.82
C LYS A 211 4.18 19.27 10.19
N GLN A 212 4.29 20.47 9.61
CA GLN A 212 3.23 21.10 8.81
C GLN A 212 2.85 20.18 7.63
N LYS A 213 1.81 19.33 7.80
CA LYS A 213 1.20 18.59 6.68
C LYS A 213 0.52 19.60 5.75
N ALA A 214 0.72 19.47 4.44
CA ALA A 214 -0.01 20.24 3.45
C ALA A 214 -1.51 19.88 3.53
N VAL A 215 -2.32 20.78 4.09
CA VAL A 215 -3.76 20.57 4.23
C VAL A 215 -4.40 20.53 2.84
N LYS A 216 -5.27 19.54 2.57
CA LYS A 216 -6.03 19.45 1.32
C LYS A 216 -6.80 20.77 1.07
N GLY A 217 -6.60 21.36 -0.10
CA GLY A 217 -7.14 22.68 -0.47
C GLY A 217 -6.30 23.89 -0.01
N GLY A 218 -5.23 23.67 0.75
CA GLY A 218 -4.22 24.69 1.06
C GLY A 218 -3.38 25.05 -0.18
N ARG A 219 -2.70 26.20 -0.13
CA ARG A 219 -1.89 26.70 -1.25
C ARG A 219 -0.87 25.66 -1.75
N ASP A 220 -0.14 25.03 -0.83
CA ASP A 220 0.91 24.06 -1.18
C ASP A 220 0.33 22.80 -1.83
N TRP A 221 -0.82 22.34 -1.35
CA TRP A 221 -1.55 21.23 -1.96
C TRP A 221 -2.00 21.56 -3.40
N ILE A 222 -2.51 22.78 -3.62
CA ILE A 222 -2.93 23.23 -4.96
C ILE A 222 -1.73 23.32 -5.90
N LEU A 223 -0.60 23.88 -5.45
CA LEU A 223 0.61 23.97 -6.26
C LEU A 223 1.14 22.58 -6.63
N ARG A 224 1.13 21.64 -5.68
CA ARG A 224 1.53 20.25 -5.92
C ARG A 224 0.63 19.55 -6.95
N LYS A 225 -0.69 19.73 -6.87
CA LYS A 225 -1.63 19.17 -7.87
C LYS A 225 -1.46 19.79 -9.25
N LYS A 226 -1.23 21.10 -9.33
CA LYS A 226 -0.92 21.77 -10.61
C LYS A 226 0.36 21.21 -11.24
N GLU A 227 1.42 21.05 -10.44
CA GLU A 227 2.66 20.44 -10.91
C GLU A 227 2.45 19.00 -11.41
N LEU A 228 1.68 18.20 -10.67
CA LEU A 228 1.29 16.84 -11.08
C LEU A 228 0.59 16.85 -12.44
N TYR A 229 -0.41 17.70 -12.65
CA TYR A 229 -1.12 17.78 -13.93
C TYR A 229 -0.25 18.24 -15.08
N ARG A 230 0.69 19.17 -14.85
CA ARG A 230 1.67 19.60 -15.86
C ARG A 230 2.55 18.44 -16.29
N ARG A 231 3.07 17.65 -15.33
CA ARG A 231 3.88 16.45 -15.61
C ARG A 231 3.10 15.38 -16.38
N ARG A 232 1.78 15.30 -16.16
CA ARG A 232 0.86 14.42 -16.90
C ARG A 232 0.44 14.98 -18.26
N GLY A 233 0.97 16.12 -18.68
CA GLY A 233 0.66 16.71 -19.99
C GLY A 233 -0.74 17.30 -20.11
N LYS A 234 -1.45 17.59 -18.99
CA LYS A 234 -2.73 18.32 -19.08
C LYS A 234 -2.46 19.75 -19.54
N GLU A 235 -3.08 20.16 -20.66
CA GLU A 235 -2.84 21.47 -21.28
C GLU A 235 -3.49 22.62 -20.49
N GLU A 236 -4.61 22.37 -19.81
CA GLU A 236 -5.41 23.41 -19.15
C GLU A 236 -4.99 23.75 -17.71
N VAL A 237 -3.73 23.55 -17.33
CA VAL A 237 -3.29 23.83 -15.94
C VAL A 237 -3.07 25.34 -15.72
N PRO A 238 -3.82 25.99 -14.80
CA PRO A 238 -3.66 27.43 -14.57
C PRO A 238 -2.27 27.81 -14.04
N ARG A 239 -1.75 28.96 -14.50
CA ARG A 239 -0.49 29.53 -13.99
C ARG A 239 -0.53 29.79 -12.49
N ASP A 240 0.65 29.77 -11.87
CA ASP A 240 0.79 30.03 -10.44
C ASP A 240 0.69 31.53 -10.17
N SER A 241 -0.11 31.91 -9.18
CA SER A 241 -0.28 33.30 -8.78
C SER A 241 -0.20 33.47 -7.26
N LYS A 242 0.08 34.70 -6.81
CA LYS A 242 0.04 35.06 -5.38
C LYS A 242 -1.34 34.89 -4.72
N TYR A 243 -2.39 34.66 -5.51
CA TYR A 243 -3.75 34.43 -5.04
C TYR A 243 -4.16 32.94 -5.03
N THR A 244 -3.25 32.03 -5.40
CA THR A 244 -3.52 30.58 -5.40
C THR A 244 -3.92 30.10 -4.01
N GLY A 245 -5.06 29.40 -3.92
CA GLY A 245 -5.60 28.89 -2.65
C GLY A 245 -6.21 29.93 -1.72
N ARG A 246 -6.33 31.19 -2.13
CA ARG A 246 -6.94 32.24 -1.32
C ARG A 246 -8.47 32.22 -1.49
N LYS A 247 -9.21 32.27 -0.38
CA LYS A 247 -10.67 32.31 -0.38
C LYS A 247 -11.14 33.60 -1.08
N ARG A 248 -11.87 33.48 -2.19
CA ARG A 248 -12.46 34.63 -2.88
C ARG A 248 -13.67 35.11 -2.07
N ARG A 249 -13.79 36.42 -1.83
CA ARG A 249 -15.02 37.00 -1.30
C ARG A 249 -16.11 36.85 -2.36
N ARG A 250 -17.27 36.29 -1.99
CA ARG A 250 -18.45 36.33 -2.86
C ARG A 250 -18.85 37.80 -3.00
N SER A 251 -18.96 38.28 -4.22
CA SER A 251 -19.68 39.53 -4.50
C SER A 251 -21.13 39.31 -4.07
N SER A 252 -21.57 40.13 -3.12
CA SER A 252 -22.98 40.29 -2.75
C SER A 252 -23.79 40.79 -3.93
#